data_AF-A0A7S4MAG9-F1
#
_entry.id   AF-A0A7S4MAG9-F1
#
_cell.length_a   1.000
_cell.length_b   1.000
_cell.length_c   1.000
_cell.angle_alpha   90.00
_cell.angle_beta   90.00
_cell.angle_gamma   90.00
#
_symmetry.space_group_name_H-M   'P 1'
#
loop_
_entity.id
_entity.type
_entity.pdbx_description
1 polymer ?
#
loop_
_entity_poly.entity_id
_entity_poly.type
_entity_poly.pdbx_seq_one_letter_code
_entity_poly.pdbx_strand_id
1 'polypeptide(L)'
;SLGAQFSFRDPSRPAAMYHSYILLPMDAICRSRLSKNPRDLSSGGPALMLAFRSASVALELRDFQYSRLLDLGASVRYHNYAGQYRRFRPRVSVKKDPRAWWTYAVRVITIELREGTMRWSWRRFLARSDLRRRYCRLYERMLLCGGSGRTKLSDLDL
;
A
#
# COMPACT_ATOMS: atom_id res chain seq x y z
N SER A 1 41.45 3.97 -22.61
CA SER A 1 40.09 4.29 -23.10
C SER A 1 39.43 5.22 -22.09
N LEU A 2 39.09 6.44 -22.51
CA LEU A 2 38.47 7.45 -21.64
C LEU A 2 37.05 7.02 -21.26
N GLY A 3 36.78 6.87 -19.97
CA GLY A 3 35.42 6.73 -19.44
C GLY A 3 34.75 8.11 -19.46
N ALA A 4 33.77 8.30 -20.34
CA ALA A 4 32.95 9.50 -20.36
C ALA A 4 32.16 9.61 -19.05
N GLN A 5 32.48 10.63 -18.24
CA GLN A 5 31.64 11.04 -17.13
C GLN A 5 30.44 11.80 -17.69
N PHE A 6 29.29 11.13 -17.77
CA PHE A 6 28.03 11.78 -18.13
C PHE A 6 27.53 12.59 -16.93
N SER A 7 27.78 13.91 -16.93
CA SER A 7 27.13 14.83 -16.01
C SER A 7 25.85 15.38 -16.68
N PHE A 8 24.69 15.00 -16.19
CA PHE A 8 23.42 15.59 -16.62
C PHE A 8 23.35 17.05 -16.14
N ARG A 9 23.58 18.00 -17.04
CA ARG A 9 23.46 19.44 -16.78
C ARG A 9 22.29 19.97 -17.59
N ASP A 10 21.17 20.23 -16.92
CA ASP A 10 19.96 20.80 -17.52
C ASP A 10 20.21 22.28 -17.93
N PRO A 11 20.16 22.63 -19.22
CA PRO A 11 20.49 23.96 -19.72
C PRO A 11 19.43 25.03 -19.39
N SER A 12 18.26 24.65 -18.86
CA SER A 12 17.14 25.57 -18.60
C SER A 12 17.07 26.11 -17.17
N ARG A 13 18.04 25.76 -16.30
CA ARG A 13 17.92 25.95 -14.86
C ARG A 13 18.73 27.15 -14.33
N PRO A 14 18.13 28.07 -13.54
CA PRO A 14 18.87 29.19 -12.97
C PRO A 14 19.94 28.70 -11.98
N ALA A 15 21.12 29.32 -12.02
CA ALA A 15 22.34 28.91 -11.30
C ALA A 15 22.25 28.89 -9.75
N ALA A 16 21.10 29.25 -9.17
CA ALA A 16 20.95 29.55 -7.75
C ALA A 16 20.30 28.44 -6.89
N MET A 17 19.91 27.28 -7.45
CA MET A 17 19.38 26.19 -6.61
C MET A 17 20.17 24.89 -6.77
N TYR A 18 21.19 24.76 -5.92
CA TYR A 18 21.96 23.53 -5.70
C TYR A 18 21.07 22.47 -5.01
N HIS A 19 20.38 21.65 -5.79
CA HIS A 19 19.61 20.54 -5.26
C HIS A 19 20.52 19.34 -5.03
N SER A 20 20.48 18.79 -3.83
CA SER A 20 21.15 17.53 -3.51
C SER A 20 20.28 16.36 -3.92
N TYR A 21 20.74 15.57 -4.87
CA TYR A 21 20.07 14.35 -5.30
C TYR A 21 20.43 13.20 -4.37
N ILE A 22 19.45 12.36 -4.05
CA ILE A 22 19.65 11.06 -3.40
C ILE A 22 19.85 9.99 -4.46
N LEU A 23 19.06 10.08 -5.52
CA LEU A 23 19.13 9.23 -6.70
C LEU A 23 19.74 10.04 -7.82
N LEU A 24 20.82 9.54 -8.40
CA LEU A 24 21.43 10.13 -9.57
C LEU A 24 20.42 10.08 -10.74
N PRO A 25 20.45 11.06 -11.66
CA PRO A 25 19.64 11.01 -12.86
C PRO A 25 19.83 9.68 -13.57
N MET A 26 18.73 8.99 -13.86
CA MET A 26 18.74 7.68 -14.49
C MET A 26 17.65 7.54 -15.52
N ASP A 27 17.99 6.87 -16.61
CA ASP A 27 17.02 6.47 -17.63
C ASP A 27 16.42 5.12 -17.26
N ALA A 28 15.10 5.04 -17.30
CA ALA A 28 14.38 3.80 -17.03
C ALA A 28 13.17 3.63 -17.93
N ILE A 29 12.96 2.38 -18.35
CA ILE A 29 11.78 1.94 -19.06
C ILE A 29 10.92 1.16 -18.06
N CYS A 30 9.73 1.67 -17.79
CA CYS A 30 8.76 1.01 -16.93
C CYS A 30 7.58 0.51 -17.78
N ARG A 31 7.34 -0.81 -17.78
CA ARG A 31 6.14 -1.41 -18.37
C ARG A 31 5.21 -1.82 -17.25
N SER A 32 4.00 -1.28 -17.22
CA SER A 32 2.96 -1.69 -16.27
C SER A 32 1.83 -2.42 -17.01
N ARG A 33 1.32 -3.48 -16.40
CA ARG A 33 0.08 -4.15 -16.80
C ARG A 33 -0.83 -4.19 -15.59
N LEU A 34 -2.05 -3.68 -15.76
CA LEU A 34 -3.07 -3.68 -14.72
C LEU A 34 -4.25 -4.50 -15.22
N SER A 35 -4.49 -5.67 -14.63
CA SER A 35 -5.72 -6.42 -14.86
C SER A 35 -6.73 -6.15 -13.76
N LYS A 36 -7.90 -5.66 -14.15
CA LYS A 36 -9.07 -5.50 -13.27
C LYS A 36 -10.10 -6.61 -13.47
N ASN A 37 -9.83 -7.55 -14.37
CA ASN A 37 -10.76 -8.62 -14.69
C ASN A 37 -10.68 -9.70 -13.63
N PRO A 38 -11.80 -10.08 -13.00
CA PRO A 38 -11.81 -11.13 -11.97
C PRO A 38 -11.39 -12.50 -12.50
N ARG A 39 -11.54 -12.76 -13.81
CA ARG A 39 -11.06 -14.00 -14.45
C ARG A 39 -9.53 -14.09 -14.52
N ASP A 40 -8.84 -12.99 -14.81
CA ASP A 40 -7.38 -12.94 -14.88
C ASP A 40 -6.74 -13.02 -13.47
N LEU A 41 -7.45 -12.54 -12.45
CA LEU A 41 -7.06 -12.71 -11.04
C LEU A 41 -7.27 -14.15 -10.57
N SER A 42 -8.36 -14.78 -11.00
CA SER A 42 -8.72 -16.14 -10.63
C SER A 42 -7.85 -17.20 -11.33
N SER A 43 -7.25 -16.88 -12.48
CA SER A 43 -6.28 -17.74 -13.18
C SER A 43 -4.87 -17.68 -12.57
N GLY A 44 -4.68 -16.93 -11.48
CA GLY A 44 -3.40 -16.78 -10.79
C GLY A 44 -2.53 -15.63 -11.30
N GLY A 45 -3.04 -14.78 -12.19
CA GLY A 45 -2.33 -13.60 -12.69
C GLY A 45 -2.28 -12.47 -11.66
N PRO A 46 -1.18 -11.69 -11.59
CA PRO A 46 -1.10 -10.53 -10.70
C PRO A 46 -2.02 -9.40 -11.18
N ALA A 47 -2.72 -8.75 -10.23
CA ALA A 47 -3.56 -7.58 -10.50
C ALA A 47 -2.76 -6.45 -11.17
N LEU A 48 -1.52 -6.26 -10.70
CA LEU A 48 -0.60 -5.26 -11.17
C LEU A 48 0.76 -5.94 -11.40
N MET A 49 1.23 -5.91 -12.64
CA MET A 49 2.56 -6.33 -13.01
C MET A 49 3.35 -5.09 -13.42
N LEU A 50 4.46 -4.83 -12.74
CA LEU A 50 5.37 -3.73 -13.03
C LEU A 50 6.73 -4.32 -13.40
N ALA A 51 7.17 -4.09 -14.63
CA ALA A 51 8.48 -4.48 -15.13
C ALA A 51 9.32 -3.22 -15.34
N PHE A 52 10.32 -3.07 -14.49
CA PHE A 52 11.23 -1.93 -14.49
C PHE A 52 12.59 -2.34 -15.06
N ARG A 53 13.05 -1.63 -16.10
CA ARG A 53 14.36 -1.86 -16.72
C ARG A 53 15.14 -0.56 -16.75
N SER A 54 16.28 -0.53 -16.08
CA SER A 54 17.21 0.60 -16.12
C SER A 54 18.63 0.07 -16.39
N ALA A 55 19.45 0.90 -17.03
CA ALA A 55 20.85 0.59 -17.32
C ALA A 55 21.74 0.72 -16.07
N SER A 56 21.44 1.68 -15.20
CA SER A 56 22.17 1.90 -13.95
C SER A 56 21.28 2.61 -12.94
N VAL A 57 21.35 2.16 -11.69
CA VAL A 57 20.71 2.81 -10.54
C VAL A 57 21.81 3.09 -9.54
N ALA A 58 22.13 4.38 -9.38
CA ALA A 58 23.15 4.83 -8.45
C ALA A 58 22.52 5.77 -7.41
N LEU A 59 22.84 5.49 -6.14
CA LEU A 59 22.36 6.24 -4.99
C LEU A 59 23.56 6.89 -4.31
N GLU A 60 23.50 8.19 -4.13
CA GLU A 60 24.50 8.96 -3.40
C GLU A 60 23.83 9.63 -2.20
N LEU A 61 24.26 9.23 -1.00
CA LEU A 61 23.73 9.77 0.25
C LEU A 61 24.83 10.50 0.99
N ARG A 62 24.60 11.79 1.25
CA ARG A 62 25.40 12.59 2.18
C ARG A 62 24.81 12.48 3.60
N ASP A 63 25.63 12.73 4.63
CA ASP A 63 25.22 12.58 6.03
C ASP A 63 23.96 13.38 6.38
N PHE A 64 23.82 14.61 5.87
CA PHE A 64 22.63 15.41 6.10
C PHE A 64 21.38 14.86 5.38
N GLN A 65 21.53 14.11 4.28
CA GLN A 65 20.41 13.49 3.59
C GLN A 65 19.95 12.22 4.31
N TYR A 66 20.86 11.54 5.02
CA TYR A 66 20.53 10.36 5.80
C TYR A 66 19.48 10.65 6.89
N SER A 67 19.68 11.71 7.69
CA SER A 67 18.69 12.09 8.71
C SER A 67 17.34 12.44 8.08
N ARG A 68 17.36 13.14 6.95
CA ARG A 68 16.14 13.50 6.20
C ARG A 68 15.42 12.28 5.66
N LEU A 69 16.15 11.24 5.24
CA LEU A 69 15.55 9.98 4.80
C LEU A 69 14.86 9.26 5.96
N LEU A 70 15.45 9.30 7.17
CA LEU A 70 14.81 8.75 8.37
C LEU A 70 13.54 9.52 8.73
N ASP A 71 13.58 10.86 8.69
CA ASP A 71 12.41 11.72 8.93
C ASP A 71 11.31 11.48 7.88
N LEU A 72 11.71 11.31 6.61
CA LEU A 72 10.79 10.97 5.52
C LEU A 72 10.15 9.60 5.77
N GLY A 73 10.93 8.60 6.16
CA GLY A 73 10.43 7.27 6.50
C GLY A 73 9.45 7.30 7.68
N ALA A 74 9.75 8.10 8.71
CA ALA A 74 8.83 8.35 9.82
C ALA A 74 7.54 9.05 9.36
N SER A 75 7.65 10.04 8.48
CA SER A 75 6.51 10.79 7.93
C SER A 75 5.62 9.92 7.05
N VAL A 76 6.20 9.03 6.23
CA VAL A 76 5.44 8.06 5.43
C VAL A 76 4.72 7.06 6.32
N ARG A 77 5.37 6.55 7.38
CA ARG A 77 4.72 5.69 8.37
C ARG A 77 3.55 6.42 9.05
N TYR A 78 3.77 7.67 9.48
CA TYR A 78 2.73 8.50 10.07
C TYR A 78 1.58 8.75 9.09
N HIS A 79 1.86 9.02 7.81
CA HIS A 79 0.84 9.24 6.79
C HIS A 79 -0.05 8.01 6.58
N ASN A 80 0.57 6.83 6.46
CA ASN A 80 -0.15 5.56 6.35
C ASN A 80 -1.01 5.29 7.60
N TYR A 81 -0.46 5.54 8.79
CA TYR A 81 -1.17 5.38 10.05
C TYR A 81 -2.34 6.36 10.18
N ALA A 82 -2.11 7.63 9.85
CA ALA A 82 -3.12 8.67 9.87
C ALA A 82 -4.27 8.38 8.89
N GLY A 83 -3.98 7.72 7.76
CA GLY A 83 -4.98 7.22 6.82
C GLY A 83 -5.88 6.14 7.42
N GLN A 84 -5.30 5.13 8.07
CA GLN A 84 -6.05 4.01 8.67
C GLN A 84 -7.02 4.46 9.76
N TYR A 85 -6.58 5.36 10.64
CA TYR A 85 -7.38 5.80 11.79
C TYR A 85 -8.10 7.13 11.57
N ARG A 86 -8.16 7.62 10.32
CA ARG A 86 -8.78 8.91 9.96
C ARG A 86 -10.25 9.00 10.41
N ARG A 87 -10.98 7.89 10.37
CA ARG A 87 -12.40 7.82 10.78
C ARG A 87 -12.61 8.14 12.26
N PHE A 88 -11.65 7.85 13.12
CA PHE A 88 -11.78 8.05 14.57
C PHE A 88 -11.23 9.41 15.02
N ARG A 89 -10.60 10.17 14.12
CA ARG A 89 -9.93 11.43 14.45
C ARG A 89 -10.95 12.52 14.84
N PRO A 90 -10.82 13.17 16.00
CA PRO A 90 -11.66 14.30 16.38
C PRO A 90 -11.49 15.48 15.40
N ARG A 91 -12.59 16.20 15.11
CA ARG A 91 -12.55 17.43 14.27
C ARG A 91 -12.10 18.69 15.03
N VAL A 92 -11.96 18.57 16.35
CA VAL A 92 -11.57 19.66 17.25
C VAL A 92 -10.06 19.75 17.39
N SER A 93 -9.53 20.97 17.56
CA SER A 93 -8.12 21.18 17.87
C SER A 93 -7.78 20.58 19.24
N VAL A 94 -6.55 20.09 19.40
CA VAL A 94 -6.02 19.52 20.66
C VAL A 94 -6.18 20.47 21.83
N LYS A 95 -6.03 21.78 21.59
CA LYS A 95 -6.17 22.82 22.62
C LYS A 95 -7.61 23.02 23.08
N LYS A 96 -8.61 22.72 22.23
CA LYS A 96 -10.02 22.94 22.54
C LYS A 96 -10.62 21.80 23.36
N ASP A 97 -10.23 20.56 23.07
CA ASP A 97 -10.67 19.40 23.83
C ASP A 97 -9.58 18.32 23.84
N PRO A 98 -8.67 18.34 24.84
CA PRO A 98 -7.62 17.34 24.95
C PRO A 98 -8.17 15.96 25.32
N ARG A 99 -9.35 15.86 25.95
CA ARG A 99 -9.95 14.58 26.36
C ARG A 99 -10.40 13.78 25.15
N ALA A 100 -11.02 14.42 24.16
CA ALA A 100 -11.38 13.75 22.90
C ALA A 100 -10.16 13.17 22.18
N TRP A 101 -9.01 13.86 22.23
CA TRP A 101 -7.76 13.38 21.66
C TRP A 101 -7.16 12.19 22.42
N TRP A 102 -7.26 12.19 23.75
CA TRP A 102 -6.81 11.07 24.56
C TRP A 102 -7.67 9.82 24.33
N THR A 103 -9.00 9.97 24.29
CA THR A 103 -9.93 8.89 23.95
C THR A 103 -9.65 8.32 22.56
N TYR A 104 -9.33 9.18 21.59
CA TYR A 104 -8.88 8.76 20.26
C TYR A 104 -7.60 7.92 20.35
N ALA A 105 -6.57 8.39 21.05
CA ALA A 105 -5.30 7.68 21.18
C ALA A 105 -5.48 6.28 21.82
N VAL A 106 -6.23 6.21 22.93
CA VAL A 106 -6.55 4.95 23.61
C VAL A 106 -7.32 4.00 22.69
N ARG A 107 -8.28 4.52 21.94
CA ARG A 107 -9.10 3.72 21.02
C ARG A 107 -8.26 3.14 19.89
N VAL A 108 -7.37 3.94 19.32
CA VAL A 108 -6.46 3.50 18.26
C VAL A 108 -5.57 2.35 18.76
N ILE A 109 -4.93 2.52 19.91
CA ILE A 109 -4.07 1.48 20.51
C ILE A 109 -4.87 0.21 20.81
N THR A 110 -6.06 0.34 21.38
CA THR A 110 -6.94 -0.80 21.68
C THR A 110 -7.33 -1.58 20.42
N ILE A 111 -7.63 -0.87 19.32
CA ILE A 111 -7.93 -1.50 18.03
C ILE A 111 -6.71 -2.25 17.53
N GLU A 112 -5.53 -1.63 17.57
CA GLU A 112 -4.28 -2.24 17.10
C GLU A 112 -3.93 -3.52 17.88
N LEU A 113 -4.01 -3.48 19.21
CA LEU A 113 -3.85 -4.65 20.08
C LEU A 113 -4.90 -5.72 19.79
N ARG A 114 -6.18 -5.34 19.70
CA ARG A 114 -7.26 -6.29 19.40
C ARG A 114 -7.06 -6.93 18.04
N GLU A 115 -6.69 -6.16 17.02
CA GLU A 115 -6.41 -6.67 15.70
C GLU A 115 -5.20 -7.59 15.70
N GLY A 116 -4.11 -7.23 16.38
CA GLY A 116 -2.93 -8.07 16.54
C GLY A 116 -3.27 -9.43 17.17
N THR A 117 -3.89 -9.40 18.35
CA THR A 117 -4.30 -10.61 19.08
C THR A 117 -5.34 -11.42 18.30
N MET A 118 -6.34 -10.76 17.71
CA MET A 118 -7.39 -11.45 16.96
C MET A 118 -6.88 -12.00 15.62
N ARG A 119 -5.88 -11.36 14.98
CA ARG A 119 -5.24 -11.84 13.74
C ARG A 119 -4.58 -13.20 13.93
N TRP A 120 -4.08 -13.47 15.14
CA TRP A 120 -3.48 -14.75 15.55
C TRP A 120 -4.40 -15.64 16.38
N SER A 121 -5.66 -15.26 16.58
CA SER A 121 -6.62 -16.08 17.31
C SER A 121 -7.14 -17.25 16.47
N TRP A 122 -7.17 -18.46 17.06
CA TRP A 122 -7.76 -19.65 16.45
C TRP A 122 -9.19 -19.43 15.96
N ARG A 123 -10.00 -18.64 16.67
CA ARG A 123 -11.35 -18.27 16.26
C ARG A 123 -11.40 -17.61 14.87
N ARG A 124 -10.44 -16.71 14.56
CA ARG A 124 -10.38 -16.03 13.25
C ARG A 124 -9.83 -16.95 12.15
N PHE A 125 -8.99 -17.91 12.50
CA PHE A 125 -8.55 -18.96 11.57
C PHE A 125 -9.69 -19.92 11.22
N LEU A 126 -10.45 -20.38 12.23
CA LEU A 126 -11.62 -21.22 12.05
C LEU A 126 -12.68 -20.51 11.21
N ALA A 127 -13.04 -19.28 11.54
CA ALA A 127 -14.00 -18.48 10.76
C ALA A 127 -13.57 -18.32 9.29
N ARG A 128 -12.27 -18.08 9.03
CA ARG A 128 -11.74 -18.03 7.65
C ARG A 128 -11.80 -19.39 6.95
N SER A 129 -11.49 -20.48 7.67
CA SER A 129 -11.60 -21.83 7.12
C SER A 129 -13.04 -22.18 6.78
N ASP A 130 -14.00 -21.82 7.65
CA ASP A 130 -15.42 -22.06 7.44
C ASP A 130 -15.95 -21.24 6.27
N LEU A 131 -15.58 -19.95 6.18
CA LEU A 131 -15.94 -19.08 5.07
C LEU A 131 -15.38 -19.61 3.74
N ARG A 132 -14.12 -20.07 3.71
CA ARG A 132 -13.52 -20.71 2.53
C ARG A 132 -14.28 -21.98 2.15
N ARG A 133 -14.61 -22.85 3.11
CA ARG A 133 -15.40 -24.08 2.85
C ARG A 133 -16.79 -23.74 2.32
N ARG A 134 -17.47 -22.73 2.89
CA ARG A 134 -18.79 -22.26 2.44
C ARG A 134 -18.71 -21.70 1.02
N TYR A 135 -17.70 -20.89 0.73
CA TYR A 135 -17.43 -20.37 -0.61
C TYR A 135 -17.19 -21.49 -1.64
N CYS A 136 -16.31 -22.46 -1.36
CA CYS A 136 -16.07 -23.59 -2.26
C CYS A 136 -17.36 -24.37 -2.58
N ARG A 137 -18.16 -24.70 -1.56
CA ARG A 137 -19.45 -25.40 -1.74
C ARG A 137 -20.47 -24.60 -2.56
N LEU A 138 -20.50 -23.28 -2.38
CA LEU A 138 -21.38 -22.40 -3.16
C LEU A 138 -20.90 -22.29 -4.61
N TYR A 139 -19.59 -22.23 -4.81
CA TYR A 139 -18.97 -22.16 -6.12
C TYR A 139 -19.13 -23.46 -6.91
N GLU A 140 -18.93 -24.62 -6.27
CA GLU A 140 -19.23 -25.94 -6.86
C GLU A 140 -20.69 -26.04 -7.29
N ARG A 141 -21.63 -25.61 -6.43
CA ARG A 141 -23.05 -25.56 -6.80
C ARG A 141 -23.33 -24.60 -7.94
N MET A 142 -22.67 -23.44 -7.99
CA MET A 142 -22.80 -22.50 -9.11
C MET A 142 -22.31 -23.13 -10.42
N LEU A 143 -21.19 -23.84 -10.40
CA LEU A 143 -20.64 -24.53 -11.57
C LEU A 143 -21.53 -25.69 -12.03
N LEU A 144 -22.11 -26.45 -11.10
CA LEU A 144 -22.96 -27.59 -11.41
C LEU A 144 -24.40 -27.19 -11.79
N CYS A 145 -24.92 -26.08 -11.27
CA CYS A 145 -26.34 -25.70 -11.41
C CYS A 145 -26.62 -24.66 -12.52
N GLY A 146 -25.60 -24.08 -13.18
CA GLY A 146 -25.92 -23.09 -14.22
C GLY A 146 -24.80 -22.59 -15.12
N GLY A 147 -24.68 -23.23 -16.29
CA GLY A 147 -24.65 -22.53 -17.56
C GLY A 147 -25.99 -21.87 -17.95
N SER A 148 -26.92 -21.68 -17.00
CA SER A 148 -28.21 -21.03 -17.21
C SER A 148 -28.43 -19.90 -16.20
N GLY A 149 -28.44 -18.68 -16.73
CA GLY A 149 -29.18 -17.51 -16.26
C GLY A 149 -29.21 -17.15 -14.76
N ARG A 150 -28.40 -16.14 -14.38
CA ARG A 150 -28.69 -15.12 -13.36
C ARG A 150 -29.16 -15.62 -11.98
N THR A 151 -28.25 -16.12 -11.16
CA THR A 151 -28.39 -15.99 -9.70
C THR A 151 -27.93 -14.60 -9.28
N LYS A 152 -28.85 -13.78 -8.75
CA LYS A 152 -28.53 -12.44 -8.26
C LYS A 152 -27.63 -12.56 -7.03
N LEU A 153 -26.58 -11.73 -6.98
CA LEU A 153 -25.61 -11.62 -5.88
C LEU A 153 -26.25 -11.26 -4.52
N SER A 154 -27.56 -10.99 -4.47
CA SER A 154 -28.32 -10.60 -3.27
C SER A 154 -28.61 -11.75 -2.31
N ASP A 155 -28.49 -13.00 -2.74
CA ASP A 155 -28.87 -14.17 -1.91
C ASP A 155 -27.68 -14.75 -1.12
N LEU A 156 -26.51 -14.12 -1.21
CA LEU A 156 -25.30 -14.47 -0.48
C LEU A 156 -25.09 -13.48 0.68
N ASP A 157 -25.93 -13.58 1.71
CA ASP A 157 -25.74 -12.83 2.95
C ASP A 157 -24.44 -13.29 3.65
N LEU A 158 -23.47 -12.37 3.64
CA LEU A 158 -22.19 -12.35 4.36
C LEU A 158 -22.36 -11.68 5.72
#